data_AF-A0A2R6CJR5-F1
#
_entry.id   AF-A0A2R6CJR5-F1
#
_cell.length_a   1.000
_cell.length_b   1.000
_cell.length_c   1.000
_cell.angle_alpha   90.00
_cell.angle_beta   90.00
_cell.angle_gamma   90.00
#
_symmetry.space_group_name_H-M   'P 1'
#
loop_
_entity.id
_entity.type
_entity.pdbx_description
1 polymer ?
#
loop_
_entity_poly.entity_id
_entity_poly.type
_entity_poly.pdbx_seq_one_letter_code
_entity_poly.pdbx_strand_id
1 'polypeptide(L)'
;MHRSDDFPAIAGLFCAGMLVPVFITLLVQDTVSLYLTGRQFSYVAAASFGLVAWALLAVIGLDRRNFVFASVVIPWIVLFSVVPAAAIATQLEALEYLFWETEDLGAYAASFMGAGLVAVAADRGIERLETEYDWAPASQSVAVGALVLVVFAAVVGGSVLYVTATAASVSDVEPGVVGYSVSGDASLNVTVDGEPTELRLRTVTPDGTTYTERISYAAMTDGTATVPVAFERLGPQEQDPQAGTYEFELQSLAGLTVGEATYTVETPPPSVLAVETAPRHAELALEPQPDTSVSRSESDDEAWIGVVFAHQGNVADTFDIRVLAGDEEVVDQSLFVEPGRRGGSVFGLGDNAVERIRNRADGTATVEVSYGDQRVTAEVRLPEADAP
;
A
#
# COMPACT_ATOMS: atom_id res chain seq x y z
N MET A 1 40.21 40.45 8.58
CA MET A 1 41.00 39.26 8.93
C MET A 1 40.23 38.07 8.36
N HIS A 2 40.62 37.54 7.21
CA HIS A 2 39.95 36.38 6.59
C HIS A 2 40.20 35.17 7.50
N ARG A 3 39.16 34.58 8.10
CA ARG A 3 39.27 33.25 8.72
C ARG A 3 39.24 32.23 7.58
N SER A 4 40.41 31.76 7.16
CA SER A 4 40.56 30.63 6.24
C SER A 4 39.97 29.33 6.78
N ASP A 5 39.53 29.32 8.04
CA ASP A 5 39.19 28.12 8.81
C ASP A 5 37.68 27.78 8.78
N ASP A 6 36.86 28.60 8.11
CA ASP A 6 35.39 28.40 8.07
C ASP A 6 34.95 27.37 7.02
N PHE A 7 35.75 27.15 5.96
CA PHE A 7 35.37 26.28 4.85
C PHE A 7 35.12 24.81 5.27
N PRO A 8 35.95 24.17 6.12
CA PRO A 8 35.66 22.82 6.63
C PRO A 8 34.35 22.74 7.41
N ALA A 9 34.00 23.75 8.20
CA ALA A 9 32.74 23.79 8.95
C ALA A 9 31.54 23.92 8.01
N ILE A 10 31.65 24.76 6.98
CA ILE A 10 30.63 24.92 5.94
C ILE A 10 30.47 23.62 5.13
N ALA A 11 31.57 23.01 4.70
CA ALA A 11 31.53 21.73 3.99
C ALA A 11 30.88 20.62 4.85
N GLY A 12 31.24 20.56 6.14
CA GLY A 12 30.61 19.65 7.10
C GLY A 12 29.11 19.87 7.24
N LEU A 13 28.65 21.13 7.28
CA LEU A 13 27.23 21.49 7.30
C LEU A 13 26.49 21.00 6.06
N PHE A 14 27.04 21.20 4.86
CA PHE A 14 26.44 20.70 3.61
C PHE A 14 26.40 19.17 3.56
N CYS A 15 27.50 18.50 3.93
CA CYS A 15 27.54 17.04 4.00
C CYS A 15 26.50 16.50 4.97
N ALA A 16 26.42 17.05 6.19
CA ALA A 16 25.42 16.62 7.18
C ALA A 16 23.99 16.91 6.68
N GLY A 17 23.74 18.11 6.15
CA GLY A 17 22.42 18.51 5.66
C GLY A 17 21.90 17.64 4.52
N MET A 18 22.79 17.15 3.64
CA MET A 18 22.42 16.27 2.53
C MET A 18 22.40 14.78 2.90
N LEU A 19 23.21 14.34 3.86
CA LEU A 19 23.23 12.92 4.24
C LEU A 19 22.12 12.58 5.23
N VAL A 20 21.73 13.50 6.11
CA VAL A 20 20.64 13.26 7.08
C VAL A 20 19.34 12.81 6.40
N PRO A 21 18.83 13.46 5.34
CA PRO A 21 17.63 13.00 4.63
C PRO A 21 17.80 11.60 4.03
N VAL A 22 18.99 11.27 3.48
CA VAL A 22 19.29 9.94 2.96
C VAL A 22 19.24 8.89 4.08
N PHE A 23 19.84 9.19 5.23
CA PHE A 23 19.77 8.31 6.41
C PHE A 23 18.34 8.16 6.94
N ILE A 24 17.55 9.23 6.96
CA ILE A 24 16.13 9.18 7.35
C ILE A 24 15.38 8.25 6.41
N THR A 25 15.54 8.39 5.10
CA THR A 25 14.91 7.49 4.14
C THR A 25 15.36 6.05 4.35
N LEU A 26 16.66 5.77 4.56
CA LEU A 26 17.14 4.42 4.82
C LEU A 26 16.54 3.78 6.10
N LEU A 27 16.18 4.58 7.09
CA LEU A 27 15.64 4.09 8.36
C LEU A 27 14.11 4.00 8.40
N VAL A 28 13.42 4.88 7.66
CA VAL A 28 11.96 5.05 7.77
C VAL A 28 11.30 5.28 6.40
N GLN A 29 11.85 4.74 5.31
CA GLN A 29 11.31 4.88 3.95
C GLN A 29 9.81 4.59 3.89
N ASP A 30 9.41 3.41 4.39
CA ASP A 30 8.02 2.94 4.34
C ASP A 30 7.06 3.89 5.03
N THR A 31 7.57 4.63 6.00
CA THR A 31 6.83 5.68 6.70
C THR A 31 6.80 6.96 5.88
N VAL A 32 7.92 7.44 5.36
CA VAL A 32 8.01 8.74 4.67
C VAL A 32 7.28 8.71 3.32
N SER A 33 7.33 7.57 2.63
CA SER A 33 6.68 7.36 1.32
C SER A 33 5.15 7.47 1.38
N LEU A 34 4.55 7.22 2.54
CA LEU A 34 3.11 7.39 2.77
C LEU A 34 2.66 8.87 2.77
N TYR A 35 3.56 9.80 3.08
CA TYR A 35 3.22 11.23 3.24
C TYR A 35 3.75 12.11 2.12
N LEU A 36 4.93 11.79 1.60
CA LEU A 36 5.64 12.62 0.64
C LEU A 36 6.13 11.74 -0.50
N THR A 37 6.11 12.28 -1.72
CA THR A 37 6.94 11.72 -2.79
C THR A 37 8.41 12.02 -2.51
N GLY A 38 9.35 11.24 -3.05
CA GLY A 38 10.79 11.48 -2.86
C GLY A 38 11.22 12.91 -3.23
N ARG A 39 10.61 13.48 -4.27
CA ARG A 39 10.83 14.87 -4.68
C ARG A 39 10.29 15.89 -3.66
N GLN A 40 9.09 15.67 -3.12
CA GLN A 40 8.54 16.54 -2.06
C GLN A 40 9.39 16.48 -0.79
N PHE A 41 9.80 15.29 -0.37
CA PHE A 41 10.69 15.09 0.77
C PHE A 41 12.03 15.83 0.57
N SER A 42 12.62 15.72 -0.63
CA SER A 42 13.84 16.44 -0.99
C SER A 42 13.71 17.96 -0.87
N TYR A 43 12.59 18.54 -1.33
CA TYR A 43 12.33 19.97 -1.21
C TYR A 43 12.13 20.42 0.24
N VAL A 44 11.42 19.63 1.05
CA VAL A 44 11.24 19.92 2.49
C VAL A 44 12.60 19.86 3.21
N ALA A 45 13.42 18.86 2.91
CA ALA A 45 14.75 18.73 3.46
C ALA A 45 15.65 19.91 3.06
N ALA A 46 15.66 20.30 1.78
CA ALA A 46 16.43 21.43 1.28
C ALA A 46 15.97 22.76 1.89
N ALA A 47 14.66 22.98 2.02
CA ALA A 47 14.12 24.17 2.67
C ALA A 47 14.52 24.25 4.15
N SER A 48 14.43 23.13 4.87
CA SER A 48 14.87 23.01 6.26
C SER A 48 16.36 23.30 6.41
N PHE A 49 17.18 22.74 5.51
CA PHE A 49 18.60 23.04 5.42
C PHE A 49 18.86 24.53 5.19
N GLY A 50 18.16 25.15 4.23
CA GLY A 50 18.30 26.58 3.93
C GLY A 50 18.00 27.46 5.14
N LEU A 51 16.98 27.12 5.93
CA LEU A 51 16.63 27.83 7.15
C LEU A 51 17.73 27.70 8.22
N VAL A 52 18.26 26.50 8.43
CA VAL A 52 19.38 26.26 9.37
C VAL A 52 20.64 26.99 8.90
N ALA A 53 20.98 26.88 7.61
CA ALA A 53 22.10 27.56 6.99
C ALA A 53 22.02 29.09 7.16
N TRP A 54 20.84 29.67 6.91
CA TRP A 54 20.60 31.10 7.11
C TRP A 54 20.79 31.50 8.57
N ALA A 55 20.24 30.73 9.51
CA ALA A 55 20.41 31.03 10.93
C ALA A 55 21.87 30.93 11.38
N LEU A 56 22.64 29.95 10.88
CA LEU A 56 24.06 29.82 11.17
C LEU A 56 24.88 30.97 10.57
N LEU A 57 24.55 31.43 9.36
CA LEU A 57 25.16 32.62 8.76
C LEU A 57 24.94 33.86 9.65
N ALA A 58 23.70 34.08 10.08
CA ALA A 58 23.32 35.23 10.90
C ALA A 58 23.94 35.19 12.31
N VAL A 59 24.00 34.02 12.95
CA VAL A 59 24.44 33.87 14.35
C VAL A 59 25.95 33.72 14.48
N ILE A 60 26.57 32.88 13.64
CA ILE A 60 27.99 32.52 13.76
C ILE A 60 28.88 33.43 12.90
N GLY A 61 28.31 34.10 11.90
CA GLY A 61 29.05 35.01 11.02
C GLY A 61 29.99 34.28 10.07
N LEU A 62 29.55 33.15 9.51
CA LEU A 62 30.33 32.37 8.54
C LEU A 62 30.68 33.20 7.30
N ASP A 63 31.87 32.99 6.72
CA ASP A 63 32.25 33.70 5.49
C ASP A 63 31.32 33.36 4.31
N ARG A 64 30.53 34.36 3.90
CA ARG A 64 29.57 34.28 2.79
C ARG A 64 30.20 33.87 1.47
N ARG A 65 31.46 34.23 1.19
CA ARG A 65 32.13 33.86 -0.07
C ARG A 65 32.39 32.36 -0.10
N ASN A 66 32.94 31.84 0.99
CA ASN A 66 33.16 30.41 1.18
C ASN A 66 31.83 29.65 1.19
N PHE A 67 30.79 30.24 1.78
CA PHE A 67 29.45 29.66 1.79
C PHE A 67 28.86 29.55 0.39
N VAL A 68 28.87 30.62 -0.41
CA VAL A 68 28.39 30.60 -1.80
C VAL A 68 29.16 29.57 -2.63
N PHE A 69 30.49 29.51 -2.49
CA PHE A 69 31.30 28.52 -3.18
C PHE A 69 30.93 27.09 -2.77
N ALA A 70 30.79 26.83 -1.47
CA ALA A 70 30.39 25.53 -0.95
C ALA A 70 28.98 25.13 -1.42
N SER A 71 28.01 26.06 -1.44
CA SER A 71 26.64 25.81 -1.95
C SER A 71 26.62 25.33 -3.38
N VAL A 72 27.57 25.78 -4.21
CA VAL A 72 27.64 25.36 -5.61
C VAL A 72 28.40 24.04 -5.73
N VAL A 73 29.52 23.87 -5.03
CA VAL A 73 30.45 22.75 -5.30
C VAL A 73 30.14 21.50 -4.47
N ILE A 74 29.85 21.65 -3.17
CA ILE A 74 29.71 20.52 -2.25
C ILE A 74 28.51 19.63 -2.60
N PRO A 75 27.32 20.16 -2.99
CA PRO A 75 26.20 19.29 -3.33
C PRO A 75 26.49 18.30 -4.45
N TRP A 76 27.23 18.70 -5.48
CA TRP A 76 27.64 17.80 -6.55
C TRP A 76 28.69 16.79 -6.09
N ILE A 77 29.64 17.20 -5.25
CA ILE A 77 30.61 16.26 -4.67
C ILE A 77 29.87 15.20 -3.84
N VAL A 78 28.95 15.59 -2.96
CA VAL A 78 28.16 14.65 -2.15
C VAL A 78 27.36 13.70 -3.05
N LEU A 79 26.68 14.25 -4.07
CA LEU A 79 25.89 13.48 -5.02
C LEU A 79 26.73 12.42 -5.75
N PHE A 80 27.86 12.82 -6.34
CA PHE A 80 28.67 11.92 -7.17
C PHE A 80 29.65 11.04 -6.39
N SER A 81 29.90 11.33 -5.11
CA SER A 81 30.83 10.54 -4.29
C SER A 81 30.10 9.60 -3.34
N VAL A 82 29.09 10.12 -2.62
CA VAL A 82 28.52 9.43 -1.45
C VAL A 82 27.29 8.62 -1.82
N VAL A 83 26.46 9.10 -2.76
CA VAL A 83 25.26 8.35 -3.18
C VAL A 83 25.62 7.04 -3.91
N PRO A 84 26.59 7.00 -4.84
CA PRO A 84 27.02 5.73 -5.45
C PRO A 84 27.65 4.77 -4.43
N ALA A 85 28.39 5.29 -3.46
CA ALA A 85 28.98 4.47 -2.40
C ALA A 85 27.90 3.87 -1.47
N ALA A 86 26.85 4.64 -1.16
CA ALA A 86 25.70 4.15 -0.40
C ALA A 86 24.90 3.12 -1.20
N ALA A 87 24.66 3.35 -2.50
CA ALA A 87 23.96 2.42 -3.39
C ALA A 87 24.65 1.06 -3.52
N ILE A 88 25.98 1.03 -3.46
CA ILE A 88 26.76 -0.23 -3.47
C ILE A 88 26.66 -0.96 -2.12
N ALA A 89 26.38 -0.25 -1.03
CA ALA A 89 26.44 -0.79 0.34
C ALA A 89 25.07 -1.17 0.94
N THR A 90 23.95 -0.69 0.39
CA THR A 90 22.60 -0.84 1.00
C THR A 90 21.56 -1.37 0.02
N GLN A 91 20.37 -1.71 0.55
CA GLN A 91 19.19 -2.10 -0.23
C GLN A 91 18.79 -0.96 -1.22
N LEU A 92 18.56 -1.33 -2.48
CA LEU A 92 18.33 -0.39 -3.59
C LEU A 92 16.97 0.33 -3.49
N GLU A 93 15.97 -0.30 -2.88
CA GLU A 93 14.58 0.18 -2.80
C GLU A 93 14.45 1.54 -2.10
N ALA A 94 15.25 1.80 -1.06
CA ALA A 94 15.26 3.08 -0.34
C ALA A 94 15.88 4.23 -1.13
N LEU A 95 16.83 3.92 -1.98
CA LEU A 95 17.43 4.91 -2.87
C LEU A 95 16.55 5.14 -4.09
N GLU A 96 15.83 4.13 -4.57
CA GLU A 96 14.82 4.28 -5.62
C GLU A 96 13.70 5.24 -5.20
N TYR A 97 13.28 5.24 -3.93
CA TYR A 97 12.30 6.23 -3.43
C TYR A 97 12.78 7.68 -3.57
N LEU A 98 14.07 7.95 -3.28
CA LEU A 98 14.66 9.29 -3.38
C LEU A 98 15.10 9.64 -4.81
N PHE A 99 15.50 8.65 -5.59
CA PHE A 99 16.26 8.78 -6.83
C PHE A 99 15.75 7.81 -7.90
N TRP A 100 14.43 7.74 -8.07
CA TRP A 100 13.77 6.87 -9.05
C TRP A 100 14.35 7.06 -10.46
N GLU A 101 14.64 8.31 -10.83
CA GLU A 101 15.30 8.67 -12.08
C GLU A 101 16.61 9.41 -11.85
N THR A 102 17.52 9.33 -12.82
CA THR A 102 18.77 10.13 -12.81
C THR A 102 18.51 11.64 -12.76
N GLU A 103 17.34 12.09 -13.21
CA GLU A 103 16.91 13.49 -13.11
C GLU A 103 16.68 13.92 -11.65
N ASP A 104 16.22 13.02 -10.78
CA ASP A 104 15.93 13.32 -9.39
C ASP A 104 17.21 13.47 -8.55
N LEU A 105 18.30 12.78 -8.92
CA LEU A 105 19.64 13.02 -8.37
C LEU A 105 20.10 14.46 -8.63
N GLY A 106 19.92 14.94 -9.87
CA GLY A 106 20.25 16.31 -10.25
C GLY A 106 19.37 17.33 -9.51
N ALA A 107 18.06 17.06 -9.42
CA ALA A 107 17.11 17.90 -8.69
C ALA A 107 17.43 17.98 -7.19
N TYR A 108 17.89 16.88 -6.59
CA TYR A 108 18.32 16.83 -5.19
C TYR A 108 19.51 17.77 -4.96
N ALA A 109 20.60 17.64 -5.72
CA ALA A 109 21.75 18.53 -5.57
C ALA A 109 21.40 20.00 -5.87
N ALA A 110 20.58 20.24 -6.91
CA ALA A 110 20.12 21.58 -7.26
C ALA A 110 19.28 22.24 -6.17
N SER A 111 18.43 21.48 -5.47
CA SER A 111 17.60 22.02 -4.39
C SER A 111 18.43 22.46 -3.19
N PHE A 112 19.45 21.69 -2.79
CA PHE A 112 20.39 22.07 -1.73
C PHE A 112 21.31 23.24 -2.12
N MET A 113 21.76 23.28 -3.38
CA MET A 113 22.46 24.45 -3.92
C MET A 113 21.58 25.70 -3.84
N GLY A 114 20.33 25.60 -4.31
CA GLY A 114 19.35 26.69 -4.26
C GLY A 114 19.10 27.16 -2.84
N ALA A 115 18.88 26.24 -1.90
CA ALA A 115 18.68 26.55 -0.49
C ALA A 115 19.87 27.29 0.14
N GLY A 116 21.10 26.86 -0.17
CA GLY A 116 22.31 27.54 0.29
C GLY A 116 22.47 28.96 -0.28
N LEU A 117 22.09 29.17 -1.55
CA LEU A 117 22.10 30.50 -2.16
C LEU A 117 21.02 31.42 -1.59
N VAL A 118 19.82 30.88 -1.37
CA VAL A 118 18.70 31.60 -0.72
C VAL A 118 19.07 32.00 0.70
N ALA A 119 19.75 31.14 1.45
CA ALA A 119 20.23 31.46 2.80
C ALA A 119 21.14 32.69 2.82
N VAL A 120 22.09 32.77 1.88
CA VAL A 120 22.98 33.94 1.74
C VAL A 120 22.22 35.19 1.28
N ALA A 121 21.26 35.03 0.37
CA ALA A 121 20.44 36.15 -0.10
C ALA A 121 19.57 36.72 1.04
N ALA A 122 18.98 35.86 1.87
CA ALA A 122 18.19 36.23 3.04
C ALA A 122 19.04 36.97 4.08
N ASP A 123 20.23 36.45 4.39
CA ASP A 123 21.17 37.08 5.32
C ASP A 123 21.57 38.49 4.86
N ARG A 124 21.91 38.66 3.58
CA ARG A 124 22.19 39.99 2.99
C ARG A 124 20.98 40.92 2.99
N GLY A 125 19.79 40.37 2.75
CA GLY A 125 18.55 41.15 2.76
C GLY A 125 18.28 41.75 4.13
N ILE A 126 18.51 40.98 5.19
CA ILE A 126 18.29 41.42 6.57
C ILE A 126 19.35 42.44 7.01
N GLU A 127 20.62 42.23 6.68
CA GLU A 127 21.67 43.21 6.97
C GLU A 127 21.40 44.56 6.26
N ARG A 128 20.86 44.51 5.05
CA ARG A 128 20.45 45.72 4.32
C ARG A 128 19.32 46.45 5.05
N LEU A 129 18.33 45.73 5.57
CA LEU A 129 17.25 46.31 6.36
C LEU A 129 17.76 46.92 7.67
N GLU A 130 18.71 46.25 8.34
CA GLU A 130 19.38 46.74 9.55
C GLU A 130 20.15 48.05 9.27
N THR A 131 20.77 48.17 8.09
CA THR A 131 21.50 49.38 7.68
C THR A 131 20.57 50.52 7.25
N GLU A 132 19.39 50.19 6.69
CA GLU A 132 18.46 51.17 6.12
C GLU A 132 17.47 51.72 7.16
N TYR A 133 17.18 50.97 8.23
CA TYR A 133 16.19 51.32 9.24
C TYR A 133 16.71 51.12 10.67
N ASP A 134 16.83 52.21 11.43
CA ASP A 134 17.30 52.19 12.83
C ASP A 134 16.40 51.39 13.80
N TRP A 135 15.17 51.08 13.40
CA TRP A 135 14.21 50.30 14.19
C TRP A 135 14.21 48.80 13.85
N ALA A 136 14.95 48.37 12.82
CA ALA A 136 14.99 46.97 12.42
C ALA A 136 15.68 46.11 13.50
N PRO A 137 15.11 44.96 13.86
CA PRO A 137 15.75 44.05 14.81
C PRO A 137 17.05 43.50 14.23
N ALA A 138 18.07 43.34 15.08
CA ALA A 138 19.34 42.77 14.69
C ALA A 138 19.15 41.39 14.04
N SER A 139 19.89 41.12 12.97
CA SER A 139 19.84 39.86 12.20
C SER A 139 19.82 38.59 13.05
N GLN A 140 20.64 38.56 14.11
CA GLN A 140 20.70 37.46 15.07
C GLN A 140 19.38 37.21 15.82
N SER A 141 18.67 38.28 16.20
CA SER A 141 17.40 38.18 16.92
C SER A 141 16.30 37.62 16.03
N VAL A 142 16.31 38.00 14.74
CA VAL A 142 15.38 37.46 13.73
C VAL A 142 15.66 35.97 13.49
N ALA A 143 16.92 35.59 13.34
CA ALA A 143 17.32 34.19 13.14
C ALA A 143 16.95 33.29 14.33
N VAL A 144 17.25 33.74 15.56
CA VAL A 144 16.89 33.00 16.78
C VAL A 144 15.37 32.92 16.95
N GLY A 145 14.65 34.02 16.72
CA GLY A 145 13.19 34.05 16.78
C GLY A 145 12.54 33.09 15.78
N ALA A 146 13.04 33.05 14.55
CA ALA A 146 12.57 32.13 13.52
C ALA A 146 12.84 30.66 13.90
N LEU A 147 14.04 30.33 14.38
CA LEU A 147 14.36 28.98 14.86
C LEU A 147 13.46 28.56 16.02
N VAL A 148 13.27 29.43 17.02
CA VAL A 148 12.38 29.16 18.15
C VAL A 148 10.96 28.91 17.67
N LEU A 149 10.45 29.71 16.74
CA LEU A 149 9.11 29.55 16.18
C LEU A 149 8.95 28.23 15.41
N VAL A 150 9.95 27.83 14.62
CA VAL A 150 9.94 26.55 13.91
C VAL A 150 9.96 25.37 14.88
N VAL A 151 10.85 25.41 15.89
CA VAL A 151 10.92 24.36 16.92
C VAL A 151 9.62 24.29 17.71
N PHE A 152 9.07 25.44 18.10
CA PHE A 152 7.80 25.51 18.82
C PHE A 152 6.65 24.96 17.98
N ALA A 153 6.57 25.35 16.69
CA ALA A 153 5.54 24.84 15.77
C ALA A 153 5.67 23.32 15.59
N ALA A 154 6.89 22.78 15.46
CA ALA A 154 7.13 21.34 15.35
C ALA A 154 6.73 20.59 16.64
N VAL A 155 7.09 21.12 17.81
CA VAL A 155 6.74 20.51 19.11
C VAL A 155 5.24 20.55 19.36
N VAL A 156 4.59 21.70 19.16
CA VAL A 156 3.15 21.84 19.37
C VAL A 156 2.37 21.02 18.36
N GLY A 157 2.72 21.08 17.07
CA GLY A 157 2.08 20.29 16.03
C GLY A 157 2.24 18.78 16.28
N GLY A 158 3.45 18.33 16.61
CA GLY A 158 3.71 16.93 16.95
C GLY A 158 2.96 16.47 18.20
N SER A 159 2.85 17.33 19.22
CA SER A 159 2.11 17.03 20.46
C SER A 159 0.61 16.91 20.21
N VAL A 160 0.03 17.78 19.38
CA VAL A 160 -1.40 17.71 19.02
C VAL A 160 -1.66 16.43 18.25
N LEU A 161 -0.86 16.14 17.21
CA LEU A 161 -0.99 14.91 16.41
C LEU A 161 -0.83 13.64 17.27
N TYR A 162 0.05 13.68 18.27
CA TYR A 162 0.22 12.58 19.21
C TYR A 162 -1.02 12.38 20.09
N VAL A 163 -1.54 13.44 20.70
CA VAL A 163 -2.71 13.36 21.60
C VAL A 163 -3.94 12.86 20.83
N THR A 164 -4.21 13.40 19.64
CA THR A 164 -5.34 12.94 18.83
C THR A 164 -5.17 11.49 18.37
N ALA A 165 -3.95 11.08 18.03
CA ALA A 165 -3.68 9.69 17.67
C ALA A 165 -3.90 8.71 18.84
N THR A 166 -3.55 9.07 20.07
CA THR A 166 -3.77 8.20 21.24
C THR A 166 -5.24 7.98 21.60
N ALA A 167 -6.14 8.82 21.09
CA ALA A 167 -7.59 8.65 21.25
C ALA A 167 -8.21 7.77 20.15
N ALA A 168 -7.44 7.42 19.12
CA ALA A 168 -7.93 6.59 18.02
C ALA A 168 -7.85 5.10 18.37
N SER A 169 -8.82 4.33 17.89
CA SER A 169 -8.88 2.88 18.08
C SER A 169 -9.48 2.19 16.87
N VAL A 170 -9.08 0.94 16.63
CA VAL A 170 -9.81 0.08 15.71
C VAL A 170 -11.08 -0.37 16.42
N SER A 171 -12.24 0.04 15.90
CA SER A 171 -13.53 -0.27 16.51
C SER A 171 -14.16 -1.54 15.95
N ASP A 172 -13.88 -1.85 14.69
CA ASP A 172 -14.39 -3.06 14.06
C ASP A 172 -13.51 -3.54 12.90
N VAL A 173 -13.56 -4.84 12.63
CA VAL A 173 -12.97 -5.45 11.44
C VAL A 173 -13.98 -6.42 10.86
N GLU A 174 -14.50 -6.08 9.69
CA GLU A 174 -15.52 -6.87 9.00
C GLU A 174 -15.06 -7.30 7.60
N PRO A 175 -15.56 -8.43 7.08
CA PRO A 175 -15.38 -8.79 5.68
C PRO A 175 -15.94 -7.72 4.74
N GLY A 176 -15.22 -7.46 3.66
CA GLY A 176 -15.57 -6.48 2.64
C GLY A 176 -15.23 -6.94 1.24
N VAL A 177 -15.67 -6.15 0.26
CA VAL A 177 -15.32 -6.30 -1.15
C VAL A 177 -14.97 -4.91 -1.69
N VAL A 178 -13.87 -4.80 -2.42
CA VAL A 178 -13.46 -3.58 -3.12
C VAL A 178 -13.38 -3.78 -4.62
N GLY A 179 -13.54 -2.68 -5.36
CA GLY A 179 -13.53 -2.69 -6.83
C GLY A 179 -14.92 -2.80 -7.48
N TYR A 180 -14.97 -2.46 -8.77
CA TYR A 180 -16.16 -2.56 -9.63
C TYR A 180 -16.06 -3.73 -10.62
N SER A 181 -15.05 -4.58 -10.49
CA SER A 181 -14.86 -5.73 -11.38
C SER A 181 -15.93 -6.78 -11.12
N VAL A 182 -16.28 -7.55 -12.17
CA VAL A 182 -17.24 -8.66 -12.10
C VAL A 182 -16.78 -9.75 -11.12
N SER A 183 -15.51 -9.73 -10.72
CA SER A 183 -14.89 -10.68 -9.80
C SER A 183 -14.67 -10.16 -8.37
N GLY A 184 -14.85 -8.85 -8.06
CA GLY A 184 -14.73 -8.27 -6.70
C GLY A 184 -13.44 -8.62 -5.93
N ASP A 185 -12.64 -7.64 -5.52
CA ASP A 185 -11.44 -7.96 -4.74
C ASP A 185 -11.82 -8.12 -3.25
N ALA A 186 -11.63 -9.32 -2.71
CA ALA A 186 -11.90 -9.59 -1.31
C ALA A 186 -11.05 -8.70 -0.39
N SER A 187 -11.63 -8.24 0.71
CA SER A 187 -10.96 -7.34 1.65
C SER A 187 -11.43 -7.52 3.09
N LEU A 188 -10.64 -6.96 4.02
CA LEU A 188 -11.05 -6.71 5.40
C LEU A 188 -11.25 -5.22 5.57
N ASN A 189 -12.48 -4.81 5.87
CA ASN A 189 -12.85 -3.44 6.18
C ASN A 189 -12.53 -3.16 7.64
N VAL A 190 -11.48 -2.37 7.86
CA VAL A 190 -11.05 -1.96 9.20
C VAL A 190 -11.67 -0.61 9.51
N THR A 191 -12.56 -0.56 10.49
CA THR A 191 -13.17 0.67 10.96
C THR A 191 -12.37 1.24 12.12
N VAL A 192 -11.99 2.51 11.99
CA VAL A 192 -11.19 3.26 12.95
C VAL A 192 -12.01 4.46 13.44
N ASP A 193 -12.13 4.57 14.75
CA ASP A 193 -12.80 5.69 15.43
C ASP A 193 -11.78 6.55 16.18
N GLY A 194 -11.93 7.87 16.15
CA GLY A 194 -11.07 8.82 16.85
C GLY A 194 -11.28 10.27 16.39
N GLU A 195 -10.55 11.22 16.98
CA GLU A 195 -10.52 12.58 16.42
C GLU A 195 -9.79 12.58 15.07
N PRO A 196 -10.23 13.40 14.09
CA PRO A 196 -9.57 13.48 12.79
C PRO A 196 -8.07 13.75 12.93
N THR A 197 -7.25 12.80 12.47
CA THR A 197 -5.80 12.87 12.56
C THR A 197 -5.15 11.98 11.50
N GLU A 198 -3.84 12.08 11.35
CA GLU A 198 -3.06 11.24 10.44
C GLU A 198 -2.58 9.98 11.19
N LEU A 199 -3.03 8.81 10.72
CA LEU A 199 -2.72 7.51 11.31
C LEU A 199 -2.12 6.56 10.27
N ARG A 200 -1.59 5.45 10.75
CA ARG A 200 -1.16 4.33 9.91
C ARG A 200 -1.86 3.08 10.37
N LEU A 201 -2.39 2.32 9.44
CA LEU A 201 -2.88 0.99 9.67
C LEU A 201 -1.83 0.01 9.17
N ARG A 202 -1.16 -0.66 10.11
CA ARG A 202 -0.25 -1.76 9.80
C ARG A 202 -1.01 -3.06 9.95
N THR A 203 -1.09 -3.82 8.87
CA THR A 203 -1.66 -5.16 8.83
C THR A 203 -0.53 -6.17 8.82
N VAL A 204 -0.59 -7.15 9.71
CA VAL A 204 0.30 -8.31 9.76
C VAL A 204 -0.51 -9.53 9.38
N THR A 205 -0.11 -10.19 8.31
CA THR A 205 -0.72 -11.42 7.80
C THR A 205 -0.29 -12.64 8.62
N PRO A 206 -0.98 -13.79 8.50
CA PRO A 206 -0.61 -15.01 9.22
C PRO A 206 0.80 -15.53 8.95
N ASP A 207 1.35 -15.31 7.74
CA ASP A 207 2.72 -15.66 7.38
C ASP A 207 3.78 -14.65 7.88
N GLY A 208 3.35 -13.55 8.50
CA GLY A 208 4.20 -12.48 9.02
C GLY A 208 4.52 -11.36 8.02
N THR A 209 3.95 -11.39 6.81
CA THR A 209 4.03 -10.28 5.86
C THR A 209 3.34 -9.04 6.42
N THR A 210 3.96 -7.87 6.23
CA THR A 210 3.46 -6.61 6.77
C THR A 210 3.09 -5.64 5.67
N TYR A 211 1.86 -5.15 5.69
CA TYR A 211 1.37 -4.10 4.82
C TYR A 211 1.03 -2.87 5.65
N THR A 212 1.39 -1.67 5.21
CA THR A 212 1.09 -0.43 5.93
C THR A 212 0.37 0.55 5.02
N GLU A 213 -0.78 1.04 5.47
CA GLU A 213 -1.58 2.03 4.77
C GLU A 213 -1.75 3.29 5.61
N ARG A 214 -1.83 4.44 4.93
CA ARG A 214 -2.06 5.73 5.57
C ARG A 214 -3.56 6.01 5.68
N ILE A 215 -4.00 6.37 6.88
CA ILE A 215 -5.31 6.96 7.13
C ILE A 215 -5.13 8.47 7.22
N SER A 216 -5.61 9.18 6.20
CA SER A 216 -5.48 10.63 6.15
C SER A 216 -6.50 11.32 7.07
N TYR A 217 -6.18 12.54 7.50
CA TYR A 217 -7.12 13.38 8.26
C TYR A 217 -8.48 13.51 7.55
N ALA A 218 -8.47 13.63 6.21
CA ALA A 218 -9.67 13.78 5.41
C ALA A 218 -10.51 12.49 5.32
N ALA A 219 -9.90 11.32 5.52
CA ALA A 219 -10.61 10.04 5.52
C ALA A 219 -11.41 9.84 6.81
N MET A 220 -11.01 10.46 7.93
CA MET A 220 -11.72 10.41 9.21
C MET A 220 -12.89 11.41 9.26
N THR A 221 -13.87 11.23 8.38
CA THR A 221 -15.06 12.09 8.35
C THR A 221 -15.90 11.83 9.61
N ASP A 222 -16.27 12.89 10.33
CA ASP A 222 -17.02 12.81 11.60
C ASP A 222 -16.37 11.92 12.67
N GLY A 223 -15.05 11.70 12.58
CA GLY A 223 -14.27 10.93 13.55
C GLY A 223 -14.23 9.41 13.29
N THR A 224 -14.70 8.97 12.12
CA THR A 224 -14.65 7.56 11.72
C THR A 224 -14.04 7.43 10.32
N ALA A 225 -13.24 6.40 10.10
CA ALA A 225 -12.74 5.99 8.79
C ALA A 225 -12.86 4.48 8.63
N THR A 226 -13.37 4.02 7.48
CA THR A 226 -13.31 2.60 7.11
C THR A 226 -12.24 2.43 6.03
N VAL A 227 -11.23 1.63 6.33
CA VAL A 227 -10.08 1.37 5.47
C VAL A 227 -10.19 -0.04 4.93
N PRO A 228 -10.40 -0.22 3.62
CA PRO A 228 -10.43 -1.54 3.03
C PRO A 228 -9.00 -2.06 2.82
N VAL A 229 -8.69 -3.19 3.46
CA VAL A 229 -7.42 -3.90 3.28
C VAL A 229 -7.66 -5.06 2.31
N ALA A 230 -7.34 -4.85 1.04
CA ALA A 230 -7.52 -5.85 -0.01
C ALA A 230 -6.47 -6.96 0.10
N PHE A 231 -6.87 -8.23 0.00
CA PHE A 231 -5.94 -9.38 0.10
C PHE A 231 -4.87 -9.35 -0.99
N GLU A 232 -5.21 -8.88 -2.20
CA GLU A 232 -4.25 -8.67 -3.30
C GLU A 232 -3.05 -7.78 -2.96
N ARG A 233 -3.18 -6.90 -1.95
CA ARG A 233 -2.10 -5.99 -1.52
C ARG A 233 -1.25 -6.56 -0.40
N LEU A 234 -1.67 -7.68 0.20
CA LEU A 234 -1.03 -8.27 1.36
C LEU A 234 0.14 -9.21 1.00
N GLY A 235 0.38 -9.46 -0.30
CA GLY A 235 1.57 -10.19 -0.73
C GLY A 235 1.72 -10.29 -2.25
N PRO A 236 2.94 -10.57 -2.76
CA PRO A 236 3.22 -10.67 -4.19
C PRO A 236 2.66 -11.94 -4.88
N GLN A 237 1.99 -12.83 -4.14
CA GLN A 237 1.50 -14.13 -4.65
C GLN A 237 0.02 -14.43 -4.36
N GLU A 238 -0.67 -13.64 -3.54
CA GLU A 238 -1.98 -14.05 -3.01
C GLU A 238 -3.06 -13.09 -3.51
N GLN A 239 -3.78 -13.50 -4.56
CA GLN A 239 -5.12 -12.95 -4.84
C GLN A 239 -6.15 -13.49 -3.83
N ASP A 240 -5.83 -14.62 -3.18
CA ASP A 240 -6.74 -15.35 -2.31
C ASP A 240 -6.43 -15.09 -0.82
N PRO A 241 -7.45 -14.95 0.03
CA PRO A 241 -7.33 -14.89 1.49
C PRO A 241 -6.56 -16.07 2.10
N GLN A 242 -5.55 -15.78 2.92
CA GLN A 242 -4.84 -16.80 3.68
C GLN A 242 -5.62 -17.15 4.96
N ALA A 243 -5.78 -18.44 5.28
CA ALA A 243 -6.32 -18.83 6.57
C ALA A 243 -5.36 -18.44 7.71
N GLY A 244 -5.91 -17.89 8.79
CA GLY A 244 -5.17 -17.55 10.00
C GLY A 244 -5.61 -16.23 10.61
N THR A 245 -4.84 -15.79 11.61
CA THR A 245 -5.11 -14.52 12.31
C THR A 245 -4.34 -13.39 11.64
N TYR A 246 -5.08 -12.39 11.17
CA TYR A 246 -4.56 -11.10 10.75
C TYR A 246 -4.56 -10.16 11.94
N GLU A 247 -3.46 -9.44 12.14
CA GLU A 247 -3.31 -8.45 13.20
C GLU A 247 -3.31 -7.04 12.58
N PHE A 248 -4.07 -6.13 13.18
CA PHE A 248 -4.21 -4.75 12.75
C PHE A 248 -3.69 -3.84 13.85
N GLU A 249 -2.54 -3.22 13.60
CA GLU A 249 -1.94 -2.24 14.47
C GLU A 249 -2.24 -0.83 13.92
N LEU A 250 -3.05 -0.07 14.66
CA LEU A 250 -3.23 1.34 14.40
C LEU A 250 -2.08 2.10 15.06
N GLN A 251 -1.31 2.84 14.28
CA GLN A 251 -0.12 3.55 14.73
C GLN A 251 -0.23 5.05 14.48
N SER A 252 0.32 5.83 15.41
CA SER A 252 0.57 7.27 15.22
C SER A 252 1.69 7.52 14.20
N LEU A 253 1.83 8.77 13.75
CA LEU A 253 2.95 9.19 12.90
C LEU A 253 4.34 8.89 13.47
N ALA A 254 4.45 8.83 14.81
CA ALA A 254 5.68 8.53 15.52
C ALA A 254 5.99 7.03 15.58
N GLY A 255 5.15 6.16 15.00
CA GLY A 255 5.31 4.70 15.02
C GLY A 255 4.89 4.07 16.35
N LEU A 256 4.16 4.79 17.20
CA LEU A 256 3.59 4.25 18.43
C LEU A 256 2.23 3.63 18.13
N THR A 257 2.05 2.36 18.49
CA THR A 257 0.76 1.68 18.45
C THR A 257 -0.21 2.34 19.42
N VAL A 258 -1.36 2.74 18.90
CA VAL A 258 -2.45 3.41 19.62
C VAL A 258 -3.72 2.56 19.67
N GLY A 259 -3.84 1.56 18.79
CA GLY A 259 -4.92 0.58 18.81
C GLY A 259 -4.48 -0.73 18.17
N GLU A 260 -5.11 -1.83 18.59
CA GLU A 260 -4.87 -3.17 18.06
C GLU A 260 -6.21 -3.87 17.88
N ALA A 261 -6.34 -4.61 16.78
CA ALA A 261 -7.43 -5.54 16.54
C ALA A 261 -6.90 -6.78 15.83
N THR A 262 -7.66 -7.87 15.91
CA THR A 262 -7.35 -9.11 15.21
C THR A 262 -8.58 -9.62 14.50
N TYR A 263 -8.40 -10.17 13.31
CA TYR A 263 -9.45 -10.87 12.58
C TYR A 263 -8.93 -12.26 12.18
N THR A 264 -9.71 -13.31 12.43
CA THR A 264 -9.33 -14.66 12.00
C THR A 264 -10.07 -14.98 10.72
N VAL A 265 -9.32 -15.18 9.64
CA VAL A 265 -9.84 -15.66 8.36
C VAL A 265 -9.92 -17.18 8.42
N GLU A 266 -11.11 -17.70 8.16
CA GLU A 266 -11.39 -19.12 8.08
C GLU A 266 -11.67 -19.48 6.62
N THR A 267 -10.88 -20.44 6.09
CA THR A 267 -11.07 -20.96 4.73
C THR A 267 -11.37 -22.47 4.75
N PRO A 268 -12.51 -22.88 5.31
CA PRO A 268 -12.96 -24.26 5.23
C PRO A 268 -13.27 -24.66 3.78
N PRO A 269 -13.19 -25.98 3.46
CA PRO A 269 -13.45 -26.44 2.11
C PRO A 269 -14.90 -26.14 1.71
N PRO A 270 -15.16 -25.81 0.44
CA PRO A 270 -16.52 -25.59 -0.03
C PRO A 270 -17.34 -26.87 0.13
N SER A 271 -18.65 -26.73 0.36
CA SER A 271 -19.55 -27.89 0.38
C SER A 271 -20.39 -27.95 -0.88
N VAL A 272 -20.20 -28.98 -1.70
CA VAL A 272 -21.09 -29.27 -2.82
C VAL A 272 -22.48 -29.63 -2.26
N LEU A 273 -23.49 -28.85 -2.62
CA LEU A 273 -24.87 -29.03 -2.17
C LEU A 273 -25.69 -29.84 -3.17
N ALA A 274 -25.46 -29.62 -4.46
CA ALA A 274 -26.13 -30.31 -5.54
C ALA A 274 -25.24 -30.35 -6.79
N VAL A 275 -25.28 -31.48 -7.49
CA VAL A 275 -24.76 -31.61 -8.86
C VAL A 275 -25.81 -32.30 -9.68
N GLU A 276 -26.17 -31.71 -10.80
CA GLU A 276 -27.19 -32.24 -11.70
C GLU A 276 -26.72 -32.19 -13.15
N THR A 277 -27.24 -33.12 -13.94
CA THR A 277 -27.06 -33.15 -15.38
C THR A 277 -28.40 -33.06 -16.07
N ALA A 278 -28.45 -32.35 -17.19
CA ALA A 278 -29.61 -32.31 -18.07
C ALA A 278 -29.19 -32.54 -19.53
N PRO A 279 -29.99 -33.25 -20.34
CA PRO A 279 -29.78 -33.30 -21.78
C PRO A 279 -30.08 -31.94 -22.41
N ARG A 280 -29.68 -31.76 -23.68
CA ARG A 280 -29.97 -30.57 -24.46
C ARG A 280 -31.44 -30.13 -24.33
N HIS A 281 -31.67 -28.85 -24.06
CA HIS A 281 -32.99 -28.22 -23.88
C HIS A 281 -33.83 -28.66 -22.67
N ALA A 282 -33.34 -29.56 -21.81
CA ALA A 282 -33.99 -29.85 -20.54
C ALA A 282 -33.56 -28.82 -19.47
N GLU A 283 -34.50 -28.41 -18.61
CA GLU A 283 -34.16 -27.61 -17.44
C GLU A 283 -33.39 -28.46 -16.43
N LEU A 284 -32.29 -27.92 -15.91
CA LEU A 284 -31.68 -28.42 -14.69
C LEU A 284 -32.64 -28.13 -13.53
N ALA A 285 -32.92 -29.13 -12.69
CA ALA A 285 -33.75 -28.98 -11.50
C ALA A 285 -32.97 -28.38 -10.32
N LEU A 286 -31.92 -27.62 -10.62
CA LEU A 286 -31.18 -26.82 -9.65
C LEU A 286 -32.09 -25.69 -9.22
N GLU A 287 -32.81 -25.86 -8.11
CA GLU A 287 -33.58 -24.78 -7.49
C GLU A 287 -32.61 -23.65 -7.08
N PRO A 288 -32.50 -22.55 -7.84
CA PRO A 288 -31.60 -21.48 -7.48
C PRO A 288 -32.29 -20.76 -6.33
N GLN A 289 -31.75 -20.90 -5.12
CA GLN A 289 -32.23 -20.10 -4.01
C GLN A 289 -31.88 -18.63 -4.28
N PRO A 290 -32.69 -17.66 -3.81
CA PRO A 290 -32.54 -16.24 -4.13
C PRO A 290 -31.15 -15.66 -3.82
N ASP A 291 -30.37 -16.32 -2.97
CA ASP A 291 -29.01 -15.93 -2.56
C ASP A 291 -27.89 -16.68 -3.31
N THR A 292 -28.20 -17.29 -4.47
CA THR A 292 -27.24 -18.05 -5.28
C THR A 292 -26.77 -17.22 -6.47
N SER A 293 -25.47 -16.91 -6.51
CA SER A 293 -24.84 -16.34 -7.70
C SER A 293 -24.66 -17.45 -8.73
N VAL A 294 -25.47 -17.45 -9.80
CA VAL A 294 -25.40 -18.48 -10.86
C VAL A 294 -24.77 -17.89 -12.11
N SER A 295 -23.64 -18.45 -12.53
CA SER A 295 -23.08 -18.21 -13.86
C SER A 295 -23.59 -19.25 -14.85
N ARG A 296 -24.06 -18.81 -16.03
CA ARG A 296 -24.55 -19.71 -17.09
C ARG A 296 -23.79 -19.45 -18.38
N SER A 297 -23.33 -20.52 -19.04
CA SER A 297 -22.87 -20.46 -20.42
C SER A 297 -24.05 -20.27 -21.38
N GLU A 298 -23.96 -19.31 -22.32
CA GLU A 298 -24.97 -19.08 -23.38
C GLU A 298 -24.70 -19.94 -24.63
N SER A 299 -24.54 -21.26 -24.48
CA SER A 299 -24.23 -22.18 -25.59
C SER A 299 -25.39 -23.14 -25.90
N ASP A 300 -25.51 -23.62 -27.14
CA ASP A 300 -26.52 -24.61 -27.55
C ASP A 300 -25.92 -26.02 -27.49
N ASP A 301 -25.58 -26.43 -26.28
CA ASP A 301 -24.74 -27.60 -26.00
C ASP A 301 -25.53 -28.90 -25.80
N GLU A 302 -24.90 -30.04 -26.10
CA GLU A 302 -25.51 -31.38 -26.10
C GLU A 302 -25.95 -31.86 -24.71
N ALA A 303 -25.22 -31.47 -23.67
CA ALA A 303 -25.56 -31.76 -22.29
C ALA A 303 -25.17 -30.58 -21.40
N TRP A 304 -25.78 -30.52 -20.23
CA TRP A 304 -25.54 -29.50 -19.23
C TRP A 304 -25.15 -30.16 -17.92
N ILE A 305 -24.14 -29.64 -17.25
CA ILE A 305 -23.82 -29.96 -15.86
C ILE A 305 -24.01 -28.68 -15.08
N GLY A 306 -24.80 -28.72 -14.01
CA GLY A 306 -24.80 -27.63 -13.06
C GLY A 306 -24.46 -28.09 -11.65
N VAL A 307 -23.78 -27.20 -10.94
CA VAL A 307 -23.28 -27.42 -9.58
C VAL A 307 -23.68 -26.24 -8.73
N VAL A 308 -24.11 -26.53 -7.51
CA VAL A 308 -24.34 -25.55 -6.45
C VAL A 308 -23.51 -25.95 -5.26
N PHE A 309 -22.75 -24.99 -4.72
CA PHE A 309 -21.94 -25.17 -3.54
C PHE A 309 -22.17 -24.05 -2.53
N ALA A 310 -21.89 -24.33 -1.26
CA ALA A 310 -21.88 -23.35 -0.20
C ALA A 310 -20.45 -22.89 0.06
N HIS A 311 -20.24 -21.58 0.04
CA HIS A 311 -19.04 -20.98 0.58
C HIS A 311 -19.15 -20.94 2.11
N GLN A 312 -18.25 -21.65 2.79
CA GLN A 312 -18.26 -21.82 4.25
C GLN A 312 -17.30 -20.86 4.98
N GLY A 313 -16.45 -20.14 4.24
CA GLY A 313 -15.53 -19.16 4.80
C GLY A 313 -16.21 -17.86 5.20
N ASN A 314 -15.47 -17.08 5.98
CA ASN A 314 -15.95 -15.83 6.55
C ASN A 314 -15.53 -14.59 5.75
N VAL A 315 -14.77 -14.73 4.67
CA VAL A 315 -14.35 -13.64 3.77
C VAL A 315 -14.68 -14.01 2.33
N ALA A 316 -15.03 -13.02 1.50
CA ALA A 316 -15.41 -13.29 0.11
C ALA A 316 -14.22 -13.90 -0.65
N ASP A 317 -14.51 -14.72 -1.68
CA ASP A 317 -13.45 -15.42 -2.37
C ASP A 317 -13.80 -15.92 -3.77
N THR A 318 -12.76 -16.30 -4.53
CA THR A 318 -12.88 -16.92 -5.84
C THR A 318 -12.76 -18.44 -5.74
N PHE A 319 -13.73 -19.14 -6.32
CA PHE A 319 -13.77 -20.60 -6.39
C PHE A 319 -13.57 -21.08 -7.81
N ASP A 320 -12.62 -21.99 -8.02
CA ASP A 320 -12.41 -22.65 -9.30
C ASP A 320 -13.27 -23.91 -9.40
N ILE A 321 -14.08 -23.98 -10.44
CA ILE A 321 -15.05 -25.05 -10.66
C ILE A 321 -14.69 -25.75 -11.98
N ARG A 322 -14.31 -27.02 -11.87
CA ARG A 322 -13.83 -27.83 -12.99
C ARG A 322 -14.71 -29.03 -13.24
N VAL A 323 -14.86 -29.39 -14.50
CA VAL A 323 -15.47 -30.65 -14.93
C VAL A 323 -14.38 -31.51 -15.55
N LEU A 324 -14.19 -32.71 -15.00
CA LEU A 324 -13.15 -33.65 -15.40
C LEU A 324 -13.74 -34.93 -16.03
N ALA A 325 -13.03 -35.46 -17.02
CA ALA A 325 -13.26 -36.77 -17.63
C ALA A 325 -12.14 -37.73 -17.21
N GLY A 326 -12.29 -38.38 -16.06
CA GLY A 326 -11.17 -39.02 -15.36
C GLY A 326 -10.26 -37.93 -14.78
N ASP A 327 -8.99 -37.91 -15.20
CA ASP A 327 -8.01 -36.90 -14.76
C ASP A 327 -7.87 -35.70 -15.72
N GLU A 328 -8.59 -35.69 -16.86
CA GLU A 328 -8.50 -34.62 -17.85
C GLU A 328 -9.57 -33.55 -17.65
N GLU A 329 -9.14 -32.30 -17.59
CA GLU A 329 -10.03 -31.13 -17.55
C GLU A 329 -10.76 -30.92 -18.88
N VAL A 330 -12.08 -30.75 -18.78
CA VAL A 330 -12.98 -30.58 -19.91
C VAL A 330 -13.50 -29.15 -19.98
N VAL A 331 -13.85 -28.59 -18.82
CA VAL A 331 -14.35 -27.22 -18.63
C VAL A 331 -13.84 -26.69 -17.29
N ASP A 332 -13.51 -25.40 -17.23
CA ASP A 332 -13.11 -24.68 -16.03
C ASP A 332 -13.80 -23.31 -15.98
N GLN A 333 -14.14 -22.86 -14.78
CA GLN A 333 -14.69 -21.54 -14.52
C GLN A 333 -14.42 -21.11 -13.08
N SER A 334 -13.98 -19.86 -12.92
CA SER A 334 -13.89 -19.23 -11.62
C SER A 334 -15.15 -18.43 -11.29
N LEU A 335 -15.58 -18.47 -10.02
CA LEU A 335 -16.75 -17.76 -9.51
C LEU A 335 -16.44 -17.08 -8.18
N PHE A 336 -16.68 -15.77 -8.11
CA PHE A 336 -16.59 -15.01 -6.86
C PHE A 336 -17.85 -15.19 -6.00
N VAL A 337 -17.67 -15.51 -4.71
CA VAL A 337 -18.75 -15.79 -3.77
C VAL A 337 -18.47 -15.11 -2.43
N GLU A 338 -19.43 -14.28 -1.98
CA GLU A 338 -19.37 -13.62 -0.67
C GLU A 338 -19.55 -14.61 0.51
N PRO A 339 -19.14 -14.24 1.75
CA PRO A 339 -19.32 -15.07 2.94
C PRO A 339 -20.76 -15.53 3.15
N GLY A 340 -20.94 -16.81 3.43
CA GLY A 340 -22.27 -17.40 3.68
C GLY A 340 -23.22 -17.43 2.47
N ARG A 341 -22.77 -17.00 1.29
CA ARG A 341 -23.53 -17.13 0.03
C ARG A 341 -23.31 -18.48 -0.62
N ARG A 342 -24.17 -18.79 -1.59
CA ARG A 342 -24.03 -19.98 -2.43
C ARG A 342 -23.51 -19.58 -3.79
N GLY A 343 -22.55 -20.34 -4.29
CA GLY A 343 -22.09 -20.27 -5.66
C GLY A 343 -22.81 -21.32 -6.50
N GLY A 344 -23.15 -20.96 -7.73
CA GLY A 344 -23.69 -21.88 -8.70
C GLY A 344 -23.04 -21.67 -10.07
N SER A 345 -22.75 -22.76 -10.76
CA SER A 345 -22.36 -22.70 -12.16
C SER A 345 -23.14 -23.72 -12.98
N VAL A 346 -23.50 -23.34 -14.21
CA VAL A 346 -24.10 -24.21 -15.21
C VAL A 346 -23.20 -24.20 -16.45
N PHE A 347 -22.58 -25.35 -16.67
CA PHE A 347 -21.71 -25.65 -17.79
C PHE A 347 -22.50 -26.28 -18.92
N GLY A 348 -22.39 -25.70 -20.11
CA GLY A 348 -22.74 -26.40 -21.33
C GLY A 348 -21.57 -27.29 -21.78
N LEU A 349 -21.88 -28.52 -22.18
CA LEU A 349 -20.93 -29.50 -22.71
C LEU A 349 -21.21 -29.73 -24.19
N GLY A 350 -20.34 -29.20 -25.06
CA GLY A 350 -20.37 -29.52 -26.48
C GLY A 350 -20.02 -30.99 -26.76
N ASP A 351 -20.26 -31.44 -27.99
CA ASP A 351 -20.13 -32.84 -28.43
C ASP A 351 -18.76 -33.46 -28.05
N ASN A 352 -17.67 -32.71 -28.26
CA ASN A 352 -16.31 -33.15 -27.93
C ASN A 352 -16.10 -33.37 -26.42
N ALA A 353 -16.77 -32.61 -25.55
CA ALA A 353 -16.71 -32.76 -24.10
C ALA A 353 -17.48 -34.02 -23.67
N VAL A 354 -18.70 -34.19 -24.20
CA VAL A 354 -19.54 -35.36 -23.96
C VAL A 354 -18.87 -36.65 -24.42
N GLU A 355 -18.28 -36.66 -25.63
CA GLU A 355 -17.56 -37.82 -26.17
C GLU A 355 -16.34 -38.18 -25.32
N ARG A 356 -15.57 -37.18 -24.87
CA ARG A 356 -14.43 -37.40 -23.96
C ARG A 356 -14.86 -38.05 -22.65
N ILE A 357 -15.91 -37.53 -22.02
CA ILE A 357 -16.45 -38.08 -20.76
C ILE A 357 -16.95 -39.53 -20.96
N ARG A 358 -17.68 -39.79 -22.05
CA ARG A 358 -18.17 -41.14 -22.39
C ARG A 358 -17.04 -42.14 -22.63
N ASN A 359 -16.04 -41.74 -23.40
CA ASN A 359 -14.96 -42.64 -23.82
C ASN A 359 -13.91 -42.89 -22.72
N ARG A 360 -13.60 -41.89 -21.89
CA ARG A 360 -12.55 -42.01 -20.86
C ARG A 360 -13.07 -42.40 -19.49
N ALA A 361 -14.29 -42.00 -19.13
CA ALA A 361 -14.82 -42.14 -17.78
C ALA A 361 -16.19 -42.85 -17.77
N ASP A 362 -16.48 -43.65 -18.81
CA ASP A 362 -17.72 -44.43 -18.95
C ASP A 362 -18.99 -43.59 -18.74
N GLY A 363 -18.96 -42.34 -19.22
CA GLY A 363 -20.09 -41.41 -19.12
C GLY A 363 -20.24 -40.74 -17.76
N THR A 364 -19.27 -40.91 -16.85
CA THR A 364 -19.25 -40.25 -15.53
C THR A 364 -18.31 -39.05 -15.57
N ALA A 365 -18.82 -37.87 -15.25
CA ALA A 365 -18.03 -36.67 -15.06
C ALA A 365 -17.72 -36.46 -13.57
N THR A 366 -16.54 -35.95 -13.26
CA THR A 366 -16.21 -35.47 -11.90
C THR A 366 -16.29 -33.96 -11.90
N VAL A 367 -17.15 -33.39 -11.05
CA VAL A 367 -17.18 -31.96 -10.78
C VAL A 367 -16.31 -31.68 -9.57
N GLU A 368 -15.27 -30.89 -9.76
CA GLU A 368 -14.37 -30.42 -8.71
C GLU A 368 -14.69 -28.95 -8.41
N VAL A 369 -14.96 -28.63 -7.14
CA VAL A 369 -14.97 -27.26 -6.64
C VAL A 369 -13.75 -27.11 -5.76
N SER A 370 -12.90 -26.15 -6.10
CA SER A 370 -11.62 -25.94 -5.45
C SER A 370 -11.46 -24.51 -4.94
N TYR A 371 -10.70 -24.42 -3.86
CA TYR A 371 -10.32 -23.20 -3.19
C TYR A 371 -8.88 -23.35 -2.69
N GLY A 372 -7.93 -22.63 -3.30
CA GLY A 372 -6.50 -22.85 -3.07
C GLY A 372 -6.12 -24.34 -3.22
N ASP A 373 -5.51 -24.91 -2.18
CA ASP A 373 -5.15 -26.34 -2.15
C ASP A 373 -6.31 -27.28 -1.77
N GLN A 374 -7.45 -26.74 -1.36
CA GLN A 374 -8.60 -27.52 -0.90
C GLN A 374 -9.54 -27.83 -2.06
N ARG A 375 -10.02 -29.07 -2.14
CA ARG A 375 -10.84 -29.55 -3.24
C ARG A 375 -11.95 -30.46 -2.73
N VAL A 376 -13.14 -30.29 -3.29
CA VAL A 376 -14.27 -31.18 -3.06
C VAL A 376 -14.81 -31.62 -4.40
N THR A 377 -14.93 -32.94 -4.56
CA THR A 377 -15.35 -33.57 -5.80
C THR A 377 -16.71 -34.24 -5.64
N ALA A 378 -17.52 -34.20 -6.70
CA ALA A 378 -18.75 -34.95 -6.81
C ALA A 378 -18.83 -35.60 -8.19
N GLU A 379 -19.20 -36.88 -8.24
CA GLU A 379 -19.39 -37.62 -9.49
C GLU A 379 -20.83 -37.48 -9.97
N VAL A 380 -21.01 -37.27 -11.27
CA VAL A 380 -22.32 -37.21 -11.91
C VAL A 380 -22.29 -37.95 -13.25
N ARG A 381 -23.32 -38.77 -13.50
CA ARG A 381 -23.43 -39.51 -14.75
C ARG A 381 -24.15 -38.66 -15.79
N LEU A 382 -23.58 -38.53 -16.98
CA LEU A 382 -24.23 -37.81 -18.07
C LEU A 382 -25.54 -38.51 -18.48
N PRO A 383 -26.53 -37.76 -19.00
CA PRO A 383 -27.74 -38.35 -19.55
C PRO A 383 -27.38 -39.32 -20.67
N GLU A 384 -28.13 -40.42 -20.75
CA GLU A 384 -28.06 -41.31 -21.92
C GLU A 384 -28.39 -40.48 -23.16
N ALA A 385 -27.62 -40.68 -24.24
CA ALA A 385 -27.95 -40.04 -25.50
C ALA A 385 -29.37 -40.47 -25.88
N ASP A 386 -30.24 -39.52 -26.22
CA ASP A 386 -31.50 -39.86 -26.86
C ASP A 386 -31.18 -40.78 -28.04
N ALA A 387 -31.68 -42.01 -27.98
CA ALA A 387 -31.51 -42.94 -29.08
C ALA A 387 -32.14 -42.29 -30.33
N PRO A 388 -31.43 -42.31 -31.48
CA PRO A 388 -31.83 -41.57 -32.67
C PRO A 388 -33.23 -41.91 -33.20
#